data_AF-A0A2L0B7S9-F1
#
_entry.id   AF-A0A2L0B7S9-F1
#
_cell.length_a   1.000
_cell.length_b   1.000
_cell.length_c   1.000
_cell.angle_alpha   90.00
_cell.angle_beta   90.00
_cell.angle_gamma   90.00
#
_symmetry.space_group_name_H-M   'P 1'
#
loop_
_entity.id
_entity.type
_entity.pdbx_description
1 polymer ?
#
loop_
_entity_poly.entity_id
_entity_poly.type
_entity_poly.pdbx_seq_one_letter_code
_entity_poly.pdbx_strand_id
1 'polypeptide(L)'
;FSGFDCDSDPCQNGGVCRISDGGGYICDCPVGTTGVNCEIDSLNECASNPCQHPDAICQDKLGDYVCYCPPKHVGKNCELYDHNSPGGLGRPVKPTQDFNSFYAKDLEKQRQQCIQNGCPLKRGNLKCDEDCNTYACDFDGNDCSLGINPWANCTAPIKCWEHFMDGICNEDCNNPQCLFDGRDCEKKLQPCNPIYDAYCQKHYANGHCDYGCNNAEC
;
A
#
# COMPACT_ATOMS: atom_id res chain seq x y z
N PHE A 1 28.85 40.78 -32.42
CA PHE A 1 28.65 40.68 -30.96
C PHE A 1 27.27 40.08 -30.76
N SER A 2 27.16 38.76 -30.90
CA SER A 2 27.38 37.71 -29.88
C SER A 2 26.09 37.47 -29.10
N GLY A 3 25.16 36.74 -29.73
CA GLY A 3 23.93 36.25 -29.09
C GLY A 3 24.08 34.77 -28.79
N PHE A 4 24.89 34.42 -27.78
CA PHE A 4 25.15 33.03 -27.37
C PHE A 4 25.20 32.85 -25.85
N ASP A 5 24.67 33.80 -25.07
CA ASP A 5 24.85 33.80 -23.61
C ASP A 5 24.09 32.66 -22.89
N CYS A 6 23.06 32.09 -23.52
CA CYS A 6 22.33 30.93 -22.99
C CYS A 6 22.78 29.58 -23.57
N ASP A 7 23.62 29.55 -24.61
CA ASP A 7 24.04 28.31 -25.27
C ASP A 7 24.96 27.45 -24.37
N SER A 8 25.58 28.06 -23.36
CA SER A 8 26.39 27.36 -22.36
C SER A 8 25.58 26.82 -21.18
N ASP A 9 24.25 26.90 -21.22
CA ASP A 9 23.33 26.53 -20.13
C ASP A 9 23.81 27.02 -18.75
N PRO A 10 24.03 28.34 -18.57
CA PRO A 10 24.62 28.87 -17.34
C PRO A 10 23.72 28.71 -16.11
N CYS A 11 22.40 28.61 -16.31
CA CYS A 11 21.41 28.45 -15.25
C CYS A 11 21.39 27.02 -14.73
N GLN A 12 21.59 26.86 -13.42
CA GLN A 12 21.65 25.58 -12.75
C GLN A 12 20.28 25.20 -12.17
N ASN A 13 20.15 23.94 -11.72
CA ASN A 13 19.02 23.44 -10.91
C ASN A 13 17.63 23.63 -11.54
N GLY A 14 17.54 23.61 -12.87
CA GLY A 14 16.28 23.78 -13.60
C GLY A 14 15.88 25.24 -13.80
N GLY A 15 16.77 26.20 -13.55
CA GLY A 15 16.60 27.60 -13.93
C GLY A 15 16.45 27.78 -15.44
N VAL A 16 15.57 28.70 -15.85
CA VAL A 16 15.32 28.98 -17.27
C VAL A 16 16.17 30.17 -17.71
N CYS A 17 17.06 29.94 -18.68
CA CYS A 17 17.91 31.00 -19.21
C CYS A 17 17.13 31.92 -20.17
N ARG A 18 17.27 33.23 -19.97
CA ARG A 18 16.73 34.27 -20.87
C ARG A 18 17.82 35.25 -21.26
N ILE A 19 17.81 35.68 -22.53
CA ILE A 19 18.72 36.72 -23.02
C ILE A 19 18.26 38.07 -22.46
N SER A 20 19.21 38.86 -21.96
CA SER A 20 18.96 40.20 -21.42
C SER A 20 18.94 41.26 -22.52
N ASP A 21 18.00 42.21 -22.45
CA ASP A 21 17.85 43.30 -23.43
C ASP A 21 19.09 44.20 -23.54
N GLY A 22 19.96 44.21 -22.53
CA GLY A 22 21.22 44.97 -22.48
C GLY A 22 22.48 44.22 -22.93
N GLY A 23 22.33 42.97 -23.39
CA GLY A 23 23.42 42.02 -23.59
C GLY A 23 23.70 41.19 -22.33
N GLY A 24 24.04 39.91 -22.48
CA GLY A 24 24.15 38.94 -21.38
C GLY A 24 22.93 38.03 -21.24
N TYR A 25 22.90 37.26 -20.15
CA TYR A 25 21.78 36.38 -19.78
C TYR A 25 21.24 36.71 -18.38
N ILE A 26 20.02 36.26 -18.12
CA ILE A 26 19.34 36.26 -16.83
C ILE A 26 18.78 34.86 -16.61
N CYS A 27 18.98 34.31 -15.42
CA CYS A 27 18.38 33.05 -15.02
C CYS A 27 17.09 33.28 -14.23
N ASP A 28 16.00 32.68 -14.69
CA ASP A 28 14.78 32.57 -13.90
C ASP A 28 14.90 31.36 -12.99
N CYS A 29 15.16 31.64 -11.71
CA CYS A 29 15.36 30.59 -10.73
C CYS A 29 14.05 29.96 -10.27
N PRO A 30 13.97 28.62 -10.19
CA PRO A 30 12.83 27.94 -9.59
C PRO A 30 12.71 28.28 -8.12
N VAL A 31 11.49 28.11 -7.59
CA VAL A 31 11.19 28.33 -6.16
C VAL A 31 12.18 27.57 -5.30
N GLY A 32 12.72 28.25 -4.28
CA GLY A 32 13.74 27.69 -3.38
C GLY A 32 15.18 28.01 -3.80
N THR A 33 15.43 28.43 -5.04
CA THR A 33 16.78 28.80 -5.51
C THR A 33 16.93 30.29 -5.83
N THR A 34 18.15 30.82 -5.67
CA THR A 34 18.53 32.20 -6.00
C THR A 34 19.99 32.28 -6.44
N GLY A 35 20.50 33.48 -6.73
CA GLY A 35 21.84 33.69 -7.28
C GLY A 35 21.81 34.02 -8.78
N VAL A 36 22.98 34.25 -9.36
CA VAL A 36 23.09 34.65 -10.79
C VAL A 36 22.76 33.47 -11.70
N ASN A 37 23.10 32.27 -11.25
CA ASN A 37 22.93 31.01 -11.96
C ASN A 37 22.00 30.04 -11.20
N CYS A 38 21.20 30.52 -10.24
CA CYS A 38 20.34 29.69 -9.39
C CYS A 38 21.13 28.67 -8.53
N GLU A 39 22.32 29.07 -8.09
CA GLU A 39 23.27 28.27 -7.32
C GLU A 39 23.10 28.36 -5.80
N ILE A 40 22.30 29.31 -5.31
CA ILE A 40 22.12 29.59 -3.88
C ILE A 40 20.80 29.01 -3.41
N ASP A 41 20.83 28.30 -2.28
CA ASP A 41 19.64 27.80 -1.61
C ASP A 41 19.01 28.89 -0.77
N SER A 42 17.74 29.20 -1.06
CA SER A 42 17.02 30.32 -0.46
C SER A 42 15.85 29.90 0.42
N LEU A 43 15.49 28.62 0.38
CA LEU A 43 14.43 28.03 1.17
C LEU A 43 14.95 26.73 1.79
N ASN A 44 14.52 26.43 3.01
CA ASN A 44 14.70 25.11 3.58
C ASN A 44 13.37 24.37 3.49
N GLU A 45 13.23 23.50 2.51
CA GLU A 45 11.98 22.76 2.26
C GLU A 45 11.66 21.80 3.42
N CYS A 46 12.68 21.33 4.15
CA CYS A 46 12.50 20.48 5.32
C CYS A 46 11.88 21.20 6.53
N ALA A 47 11.89 22.53 6.59
CA ALA A 47 11.33 23.30 7.70
C ALA A 47 9.82 23.07 7.91
N SER A 48 9.13 22.62 6.86
CA SER A 48 7.70 22.28 6.89
C SER A 48 7.40 20.86 7.39
N ASN A 49 8.42 20.06 7.70
CA ASN A 49 8.33 18.62 8.00
C ASN A 49 7.51 17.85 6.93
N PRO A 50 7.96 17.84 5.66
CA PRO A 50 7.18 17.26 4.57
C PRO A 50 7.12 15.72 4.59
N CYS A 51 8.01 15.04 5.32
CA CYS A 51 8.03 13.59 5.44
C CYS A 51 6.96 13.13 6.46
N GLN A 52 6.07 12.21 6.06
CA GLN A 52 4.84 11.88 6.83
C GLN A 52 5.08 11.07 8.11
N HIS A 53 6.25 10.45 8.25
CA HIS A 53 6.56 9.57 9.37
C HIS A 53 7.55 10.22 10.34
N PRO A 54 7.38 10.04 11.66
CA PRO A 54 8.27 10.62 12.67
C PRO A 54 9.70 10.07 12.57
N ASP A 55 9.85 8.83 12.09
CA ASP A 55 11.14 8.16 11.91
C ASP A 55 11.77 8.48 10.54
N ALA A 56 11.10 9.27 9.69
CA ALA A 56 11.64 9.68 8.40
C ALA A 56 12.58 10.89 8.56
N ILE A 57 13.74 10.82 7.91
CA ILE A 57 14.74 11.90 7.97
C ILE A 57 14.57 12.79 6.75
N CYS A 58 14.30 14.08 6.95
CA CYS A 58 14.29 15.05 5.86
C CYS A 58 15.70 15.60 5.64
N GLN A 59 16.18 15.55 4.40
CA GLN A 59 17.41 16.20 3.97
C GLN A 59 17.10 17.31 2.98
N ASP A 60 17.44 18.53 3.37
CA ASP A 60 17.33 19.74 2.56
C ASP A 60 18.25 19.64 1.33
N LYS A 61 17.75 20.07 0.19
CA LYS A 61 18.49 20.14 -1.07
C LYS A 61 18.19 21.49 -1.73
N LEU A 62 19.08 21.91 -2.62
CA LEU A 62 18.91 23.14 -3.35
C LEU A 62 17.60 23.14 -4.17
N GLY A 63 16.59 23.89 -3.69
CA GLY A 63 15.26 23.98 -4.29
C GLY A 63 14.40 22.71 -4.23
N ASP A 64 14.75 21.71 -3.43
CA ASP A 64 13.94 20.51 -3.19
C ASP A 64 14.33 19.85 -1.86
N TYR A 65 13.70 18.74 -1.50
CA TYR A 65 14.10 17.92 -0.37
C TYR A 65 14.05 16.45 -0.70
N VAL A 66 14.72 15.66 0.12
CA VAL A 66 14.65 14.21 0.07
C VAL A 66 14.31 13.66 1.45
N CYS A 67 13.27 12.85 1.51
CA CYS A 67 12.95 12.07 2.70
C CYS A 67 13.70 10.73 2.67
N TYR A 68 14.24 10.30 3.80
CA TYR A 68 14.68 8.92 4.00
C TYR A 68 13.57 8.18 4.75
N CYS A 69 12.92 7.28 4.04
CA CYS A 69 11.77 6.54 4.53
C CYS A 69 12.19 5.39 5.44
N PRO A 70 11.44 5.16 6.53
CA PRO A 70 11.61 3.97 7.34
C PRO A 70 11.28 2.70 6.52
N PRO A 71 11.67 1.51 7.01
CA PRO A 71 11.25 0.25 6.43
C PRO A 71 9.74 0.20 6.26
N LYS A 72 9.29 -0.51 5.22
CA LYS A 72 7.89 -0.63 4.81
C LYS A 72 7.25 0.64 4.25
N HIS A 73 7.99 1.74 4.10
CA HIS A 73 7.48 3.00 3.56
C HIS A 73 8.26 3.47 2.33
N VAL A 74 7.54 3.99 1.34
CA VAL A 74 8.04 4.48 0.04
C VAL A 74 7.26 5.72 -0.41
N GLY A 75 7.67 6.35 -1.50
CA GLY A 75 7.11 7.63 -1.97
C GLY A 75 8.06 8.81 -1.76
N LYS A 76 7.75 9.99 -2.32
CA LYS A 76 8.63 11.17 -2.19
C LYS A 76 8.68 11.64 -0.73
N ASN A 77 7.57 11.49 -0.02
CA ASN A 77 7.32 11.93 1.33
C ASN A 77 7.11 10.75 2.30
N CYS A 78 7.41 9.52 1.86
CA CYS A 78 7.18 8.28 2.58
C CYS A 78 5.69 7.96 2.82
N GLU A 79 4.82 8.48 1.97
CA GLU A 79 3.36 8.43 2.08
C GLU A 79 2.74 7.08 1.68
N LEU A 80 3.51 6.20 1.02
CA LEU A 80 3.04 4.91 0.55
C LEU A 80 3.62 3.78 1.41
N TYR A 81 2.83 2.72 1.62
CA TYR A 81 3.24 1.53 2.34
C TYR A 81 3.58 0.40 1.36
N ASP A 82 4.74 -0.23 1.54
CA ASP A 82 5.19 -1.41 0.81
C ASP A 82 5.89 -2.35 1.79
N HIS A 83 5.22 -3.44 2.18
CA HIS A 83 5.71 -4.40 3.17
C HIS A 83 7.12 -4.93 2.89
N ASN A 84 7.51 -5.04 1.62
CA ASN A 84 8.80 -5.61 1.22
C ASN A 84 9.90 -4.54 1.10
N SER A 85 9.55 -3.27 1.28
CA SER A 85 10.51 -2.18 1.21
C SER A 85 11.45 -2.21 2.42
N PRO A 86 12.78 -2.26 2.20
CA PRO A 86 13.75 -2.08 3.28
C PRO A 86 13.81 -0.63 3.78
N GLY A 87 13.04 0.29 3.18
CA GLY A 87 13.14 1.73 3.40
C GLY A 87 14.26 2.35 2.55
N GLY A 88 14.58 3.62 2.84
CA GLY A 88 15.67 4.34 2.17
C GLY A 88 15.20 5.62 1.47
N LEU A 89 15.88 5.99 0.38
CA LEU A 89 15.65 7.28 -0.27
C LEU A 89 14.25 7.37 -0.88
N GLY A 90 13.43 8.29 -0.38
CA GLY A 90 12.12 8.63 -0.91
C GLY A 90 12.25 9.14 -2.34
N ARG A 91 11.51 8.52 -3.25
CA ARG A 91 11.52 8.86 -4.68
C ARG A 91 10.10 9.11 -5.14
N PRO A 92 9.88 10.08 -6.04
CA PRO A 92 8.60 10.20 -6.72
C PRO A 92 8.34 8.90 -7.47
N VAL A 93 7.26 8.21 -7.12
CA VAL A 93 6.85 6.99 -7.80
C VAL A 93 6.45 7.36 -9.22
N LYS A 94 7.28 7.00 -10.20
CA LYS A 94 6.90 7.11 -11.61
C LYS A 94 5.76 6.11 -11.86
N PRO A 95 4.64 6.53 -12.47
CA PRO A 95 3.51 5.64 -12.70
C PRO A 95 3.78 4.71 -13.89
N THR A 96 4.79 3.84 -13.83
CA THR A 96 4.93 2.70 -14.75
C THR A 96 5.98 1.70 -14.23
N GLN A 97 5.54 0.61 -13.59
CA GLN A 97 5.65 -0.77 -14.10
C GLN A 97 4.94 -1.76 -13.16
N ASP A 98 3.77 -2.23 -13.62
CA ASP A 98 3.27 -3.63 -13.62
C ASP A 98 3.25 -4.49 -12.34
N PHE A 99 2.56 -4.03 -11.29
CA PHE A 99 1.73 -4.92 -10.45
C PHE A 99 0.30 -4.36 -10.23
N ASN A 100 0.13 -3.04 -10.37
CA ASN A 100 -1.16 -2.36 -10.21
C ASN A 100 -2.11 -2.42 -11.44
N SER A 101 -1.68 -2.94 -12.60
CA SER A 101 -2.55 -2.91 -13.81
C SER A 101 -3.60 -4.02 -13.85
N PHE A 102 -3.33 -5.23 -13.36
CA PHE A 102 -4.28 -6.33 -13.51
C PHE A 102 -5.42 -6.20 -12.50
N TYR A 103 -5.09 -6.02 -11.22
CA TYR A 103 -6.05 -5.90 -10.14
C TYR A 103 -6.90 -4.62 -10.20
N ALA A 104 -6.32 -3.46 -10.55
CA ALA A 104 -7.12 -2.24 -10.70
C ALA A 104 -8.11 -2.35 -11.87
N LYS A 105 -7.73 -3.05 -12.95
CA LYS A 105 -8.64 -3.33 -14.07
C LYS A 105 -9.70 -4.38 -13.69
N ASP A 106 -9.33 -5.39 -12.91
CA ASP A 106 -10.27 -6.40 -12.43
C ASP A 106 -11.31 -5.81 -11.47
N LEU A 107 -10.87 -4.97 -10.52
CA LEU A 107 -11.76 -4.27 -9.60
C LEU A 107 -12.72 -3.31 -10.34
N GLU A 108 -12.22 -2.59 -11.34
CA GLU A 108 -13.06 -1.73 -12.18
C GLU A 108 -14.07 -2.54 -12.98
N LYS A 109 -13.66 -3.70 -13.51
CA LYS A 109 -14.56 -4.63 -14.19
C LYS A 109 -15.62 -5.18 -13.23
N GLN A 110 -15.26 -5.58 -12.02
CA GLN A 110 -16.19 -6.06 -11.00
C GLN A 110 -17.19 -4.95 -10.59
N ARG A 111 -16.74 -3.69 -10.46
CA ARG A 111 -17.64 -2.54 -10.23
C ARG A 111 -18.64 -2.33 -11.36
N GLN A 112 -18.19 -2.42 -12.60
CA GLN A 112 -19.07 -2.32 -13.76
C GLN A 112 -20.07 -3.48 -13.81
N GLN A 113 -19.63 -4.69 -13.46
CA GLN A 113 -20.46 -5.88 -13.38
C GLN A 113 -21.52 -5.77 -12.27
N CYS A 114 -21.17 -5.14 -11.16
CA CYS A 114 -22.10 -4.80 -10.07
C CYS A 114 -23.26 -3.90 -10.55
N ILE A 115 -22.92 -2.85 -11.31
CA ILE A 115 -23.91 -1.93 -11.89
C ILE A 115 -24.76 -2.66 -12.94
N GLN A 116 -24.14 -3.51 -13.76
CA GLN A 116 -24.83 -4.28 -14.80
C GLN A 116 -25.82 -5.30 -14.22
N ASN A 117 -25.46 -5.96 -13.11
CA ASN A 117 -26.32 -6.93 -12.42
C ASN A 117 -27.45 -6.27 -11.60
N GLY A 118 -27.48 -4.93 -11.54
CA GLY A 118 -28.50 -4.20 -10.79
C GLY A 118 -28.35 -4.33 -9.27
N CYS A 119 -27.16 -4.67 -8.78
CA CYS A 119 -26.88 -4.87 -7.36
C CYS A 119 -27.25 -3.68 -6.45
N PRO A 120 -27.18 -2.40 -6.89
CA PRO A 120 -27.67 -1.28 -6.08
C PRO A 120 -29.16 -1.34 -5.71
N LEU A 121 -29.98 -2.07 -6.47
CA LEU A 121 -31.41 -2.27 -6.19
C LEU A 121 -31.68 -3.54 -5.35
N LYS A 122 -30.70 -4.44 -5.30
CA LYS A 122 -30.77 -5.71 -4.60
C LYS A 122 -30.20 -5.61 -3.17
N ARG A 123 -29.17 -4.79 -2.96
CA ARG A 123 -28.50 -4.60 -1.66
C ARG A 123 -29.45 -4.24 -0.50
N GLY A 124 -29.22 -4.83 0.67
CA GLY A 124 -29.92 -4.56 1.93
C GLY A 124 -31.35 -5.14 2.01
N ASN A 125 -31.65 -6.16 1.22
CA ASN A 125 -32.95 -6.82 1.15
C ASN A 125 -33.05 -8.10 2.02
N LEU A 126 -31.99 -8.44 2.78
CA LEU A 126 -31.85 -9.64 3.62
C LEU A 126 -31.86 -10.97 2.85
N LYS A 127 -31.64 -10.94 1.54
CA LYS A 127 -31.54 -12.09 0.67
C LYS A 127 -30.22 -11.99 -0.10
N CYS A 128 -29.31 -12.91 0.17
CA CYS A 128 -28.04 -12.97 -0.56
C CYS A 128 -28.27 -13.26 -2.06
N ASP A 129 -28.03 -12.27 -2.92
CA ASP A 129 -27.95 -12.44 -4.36
C ASP A 129 -26.50 -12.76 -4.76
N GLU A 130 -26.25 -14.01 -5.15
CA GLU A 130 -24.91 -14.53 -5.49
C GLU A 130 -24.21 -13.73 -6.60
N ASP A 131 -24.96 -13.15 -7.53
CA ASP A 131 -24.44 -12.27 -8.59
C ASP A 131 -23.96 -10.89 -8.09
N CYS A 132 -24.27 -10.56 -6.83
CA CYS A 132 -23.88 -9.37 -6.10
C CYS A 132 -22.98 -9.67 -4.90
N ASN A 133 -22.66 -10.95 -4.66
CA ASN A 133 -21.76 -11.42 -3.61
C ASN A 133 -20.28 -11.21 -3.99
N THR A 134 -19.91 -9.97 -4.30
CA THR A 134 -18.54 -9.58 -4.58
C THR A 134 -18.14 -8.41 -3.69
N TYR A 135 -16.83 -8.27 -3.41
CA TYR A 135 -16.32 -7.14 -2.64
C TYR A 135 -16.67 -5.79 -3.29
N ALA A 136 -16.60 -5.71 -4.63
CA ALA A 136 -16.96 -4.51 -5.38
C ALA A 136 -18.45 -4.08 -5.20
N CYS A 137 -19.30 -5.01 -4.76
CA CYS A 137 -20.72 -4.80 -4.45
C CYS A 137 -21.03 -4.74 -2.95
N ASP A 138 -20.01 -4.60 -2.08
CA ASP A 138 -20.16 -4.66 -0.63
C ASP A 138 -20.86 -5.95 -0.15
N PHE A 139 -20.60 -7.10 -0.81
CA PHE A 139 -21.25 -8.39 -0.50
C PHE A 139 -22.78 -8.29 -0.48
N ASP A 140 -23.34 -7.71 -1.53
CA ASP A 140 -24.77 -7.41 -1.67
C ASP A 140 -25.30 -6.51 -0.53
N GLY A 141 -24.55 -5.45 -0.20
CA GLY A 141 -24.89 -4.60 0.95
C GLY A 141 -24.84 -5.30 2.29
N ASN A 142 -23.97 -6.31 2.40
CA ASN A 142 -23.81 -7.24 3.52
C ASN A 142 -24.91 -8.31 3.64
N ASP A 143 -25.86 -8.43 2.71
CA ASP A 143 -26.87 -9.50 2.77
C ASP A 143 -26.22 -10.90 2.66
N CYS A 144 -25.10 -11.00 1.95
CA CYS A 144 -24.31 -12.24 1.83
C CYS A 144 -23.27 -12.43 2.94
N SER A 145 -23.01 -11.40 3.76
CA SER A 145 -22.06 -11.45 4.87
C SER A 145 -22.75 -11.38 6.23
N LEU A 146 -24.02 -11.80 6.31
CA LEU A 146 -24.85 -11.79 7.52
C LEU A 146 -25.03 -10.38 8.13
N GLY A 147 -24.98 -9.33 7.32
CA GLY A 147 -25.13 -7.94 7.74
C GLY A 147 -23.88 -7.34 8.39
N ILE A 148 -22.75 -8.05 8.37
CA ILE A 148 -21.52 -7.68 9.06
C ILE A 148 -20.40 -7.54 8.03
N ASN A 149 -19.66 -6.44 8.05
CA ASN A 149 -18.35 -6.39 7.39
C ASN A 149 -17.33 -7.04 8.34
N PRO A 150 -16.78 -8.23 8.02
CA PRO A 150 -15.89 -8.95 8.93
C PRO A 150 -14.59 -8.18 9.26
N TRP A 151 -14.20 -7.21 8.41
CA TRP A 151 -13.03 -6.36 8.58
C TRP A 151 -13.38 -4.94 9.06
N ALA A 152 -14.62 -4.67 9.50
CA ALA A 152 -15.04 -3.34 9.96
C ALA A 152 -14.14 -2.79 11.09
N ASN A 153 -13.61 -3.68 11.93
CA ASN A 153 -12.74 -3.33 13.05
C ASN A 153 -11.25 -3.53 12.74
N CYS A 154 -10.90 -3.98 11.53
CA CYS A 154 -9.52 -4.20 11.13
C CYS A 154 -8.81 -2.85 10.91
N THR A 155 -7.79 -2.59 11.71
CA THR A 155 -7.01 -1.34 11.70
C THR A 155 -5.64 -1.48 11.03
N ALA A 156 -5.41 -2.60 10.34
CA ALA A 156 -4.16 -2.87 9.67
C ALA A 156 -3.84 -1.79 8.61
N PRO A 157 -2.55 -1.48 8.39
CA PRO A 157 -2.11 -0.52 7.37
C PRO A 157 -2.34 -1.02 5.94
N ILE A 158 -2.59 -2.32 5.77
CA ILE A 158 -2.92 -2.97 4.49
C ILE A 158 -4.36 -3.48 4.50
N LYS A 159 -4.89 -3.71 3.30
CA LYS A 159 -6.25 -4.22 3.11
C LYS A 159 -6.32 -5.73 3.35
N CYS A 160 -6.54 -6.14 4.59
CA CYS A 160 -6.46 -7.56 4.97
C CYS A 160 -7.44 -8.50 4.26
N TRP A 161 -8.55 -7.99 3.74
CA TRP A 161 -9.47 -8.82 2.93
C TRP A 161 -8.87 -9.24 1.58
N GLU A 162 -7.82 -8.56 1.08
CA GLU A 162 -7.13 -8.92 -0.18
C GLU A 162 -6.10 -10.04 0.02
N HIS A 163 -5.72 -10.31 1.28
CA HIS A 163 -4.68 -11.28 1.67
C HIS A 163 -5.23 -12.44 2.51
N PHE A 164 -6.49 -12.36 2.92
CA PHE A 164 -7.12 -13.37 3.76
C PHE A 164 -7.17 -14.75 3.07
N MET A 165 -6.53 -15.76 3.67
CA MET A 165 -6.45 -17.14 3.16
C MET A 165 -5.76 -17.24 1.78
N ASP A 166 -4.81 -16.37 1.48
CA ASP A 166 -4.03 -16.42 0.24
C ASP A 166 -2.80 -17.35 0.36
N GLY A 167 -2.49 -17.83 1.57
CA GLY A 167 -1.40 -18.76 1.87
C GLY A 167 -0.04 -18.09 2.12
N ILE A 168 0.01 -16.76 2.09
CA ILE A 168 1.15 -15.93 2.48
C ILE A 168 0.88 -15.38 3.87
N CYS A 169 1.84 -15.48 4.78
CA CYS A 169 1.68 -14.87 6.09
C CYS A 169 1.88 -13.35 6.03
N ASN A 170 0.79 -12.59 6.17
CA ASN A 170 0.76 -11.15 6.36
C ASN A 170 0.60 -10.81 7.85
N GLU A 171 1.73 -10.60 8.54
CA GLU A 171 1.75 -10.31 9.99
C GLU A 171 0.92 -9.06 10.37
N ASP A 172 0.83 -8.07 9.49
CA ASP A 172 -0.01 -6.87 9.71
C ASP A 172 -1.52 -7.24 9.80
N CYS A 173 -1.94 -8.35 9.19
CA CYS A 173 -3.30 -8.89 9.21
C CYS A 173 -3.49 -10.03 10.23
N ASN A 174 -2.40 -10.52 10.82
CA ASN A 174 -2.38 -11.61 11.80
C ASN A 174 -2.80 -11.14 13.21
N ASN A 175 -4.01 -10.59 13.31
CA ASN A 175 -4.58 -10.13 14.56
C ASN A 175 -6.09 -10.43 14.61
N PRO A 176 -6.72 -10.45 15.80
CA PRO A 176 -8.13 -10.83 15.93
C PRO A 176 -9.09 -9.93 15.16
N GLN A 177 -8.76 -8.63 15.00
CA GLN A 177 -9.60 -7.66 14.30
C GLN A 177 -9.60 -7.86 12.79
N CYS A 178 -8.53 -8.46 12.26
CA CYS A 178 -8.33 -8.76 10.85
C CYS A 178 -8.42 -10.27 10.55
N LEU A 179 -9.06 -11.03 11.47
CA LEU A 179 -9.34 -12.46 11.34
C LEU A 179 -8.10 -13.36 11.20
N PHE A 180 -7.01 -12.99 11.88
CA PHE A 180 -5.75 -13.75 11.90
C PHE A 180 -5.22 -14.08 10.51
N ASP A 181 -5.40 -13.18 9.56
CA ASP A 181 -4.95 -13.37 8.18
C ASP A 181 -5.42 -14.70 7.57
N GLY A 182 -6.65 -15.12 7.89
CA GLY A 182 -7.17 -16.38 7.39
C GLY A 182 -6.43 -17.62 7.90
N ARG A 183 -5.60 -17.48 8.95
CA ARG A 183 -4.72 -18.53 9.50
C ARG A 183 -3.50 -18.81 8.64
N ASP A 184 -3.15 -17.95 7.68
CA ASP A 184 -1.98 -18.13 6.81
C ASP A 184 -0.64 -18.03 7.58
N CYS A 185 -0.64 -17.29 8.68
CA CYS A 185 0.50 -17.18 9.60
C CYS A 185 0.64 -18.33 10.59
N GLU A 186 -0.35 -19.23 10.67
CA GLU A 186 -0.20 -20.39 11.52
C GLU A 186 0.80 -21.36 10.91
N LYS A 187 1.68 -21.91 11.77
CA LYS A 187 2.54 -23.00 11.36
C LYS A 187 1.64 -24.13 10.89
N LYS A 188 1.77 -24.52 9.62
CA LYS A 188 1.11 -25.72 9.08
C LYS A 188 1.50 -26.90 9.97
N LEU A 189 0.60 -27.26 10.88
CA LEU A 189 0.73 -28.48 11.65
C LEU A 189 0.76 -29.62 10.65
N GLN A 190 1.66 -30.57 10.86
CA GLN A 190 1.61 -31.80 10.07
C GLN A 190 0.24 -32.44 10.33
N PRO A 191 -0.36 -33.12 9.35
CA PRO A 191 -1.58 -33.87 9.60
C PRO A 191 -1.34 -34.89 10.74
N CYS A 192 -2.38 -35.17 11.53
CA CYS A 192 -2.34 -36.22 12.55
C CYS A 192 -1.72 -37.49 11.97
N ASN A 193 -0.92 -38.20 12.77
CA ASN A 193 -0.24 -39.41 12.31
C ASN A 193 -1.27 -40.38 11.70
N PRO A 194 -1.13 -40.80 10.43
CA PRO A 194 -2.14 -41.60 9.73
C PRO A 194 -2.48 -42.93 10.41
N ILE A 195 -1.56 -43.49 11.20
CA ILE A 195 -1.78 -44.71 11.97
C ILE A 195 -2.73 -44.46 13.15
N TYR A 196 -2.64 -43.29 13.77
CA TYR A 196 -3.41 -42.91 14.95
C TYR A 196 -4.65 -42.06 14.63
N ASP A 197 -4.74 -41.47 13.44
CA ASP A 197 -5.85 -40.60 13.02
C ASP A 197 -7.22 -41.27 13.21
N ALA A 198 -7.38 -42.52 12.74
CA ALA A 198 -8.61 -43.28 12.93
C ALA A 198 -8.93 -43.61 14.40
N TYR A 199 -7.90 -43.78 15.24
CA TYR A 199 -8.07 -43.99 16.68
C TYR A 199 -8.52 -42.68 17.35
N CYS A 200 -7.83 -41.57 17.06
CA CYS A 200 -8.13 -40.26 17.64
C CYS A 200 -9.52 -39.76 17.25
N GLN A 201 -9.93 -39.91 15.99
CA GLN A 201 -11.28 -39.55 15.55
C GLN A 201 -12.38 -40.30 16.31
N LYS A 202 -12.19 -41.60 16.59
CA LYS A 202 -13.17 -42.41 17.33
C LYS A 202 -13.22 -42.08 18.82
N HIS A 203 -12.12 -41.55 19.37
CA HIS A 203 -11.96 -41.22 20.77
C HIS A 203 -12.07 -39.71 21.07
N TYR A 204 -12.29 -38.88 20.07
CA TYR A 204 -12.42 -37.44 20.20
C TYR A 204 -13.64 -37.06 21.05
N ALA A 205 -13.42 -36.21 22.06
CA ALA A 205 -14.45 -35.68 22.95
C ALA A 205 -15.37 -36.74 23.61
N ASN A 206 -14.87 -37.97 23.82
CA ASN A 206 -15.63 -39.07 24.41
C ASN A 206 -15.67 -39.05 25.97
N GLY A 207 -15.04 -38.06 26.59
CA GLY A 207 -14.94 -37.93 28.06
C GLY A 207 -13.79 -38.72 28.70
N HIS A 208 -12.93 -39.37 27.92
CA HIS A 208 -11.72 -40.05 28.37
C HIS A 208 -10.46 -39.33 27.85
N CYS A 209 -9.37 -39.42 28.62
CA CYS A 209 -8.09 -38.81 28.25
C CYS A 209 -7.25 -39.81 27.45
N ASP A 210 -7.06 -39.54 26.16
CA ASP A 210 -6.23 -40.32 25.25
C ASP A 210 -4.93 -39.54 24.94
N TYR A 211 -3.86 -39.82 25.69
CA TYR A 211 -2.59 -39.08 25.60
C TYR A 211 -1.97 -39.08 24.19
N GLY A 212 -2.17 -40.15 23.42
CA GLY A 212 -1.66 -40.25 22.05
C GLY A 212 -2.33 -39.28 21.06
N CYS A 213 -3.49 -38.75 21.42
CA CYS A 213 -4.27 -37.78 20.64
C CYS A 213 -4.20 -36.36 21.23
N ASN A 214 -3.47 -36.17 22.35
CA ASN A 214 -3.37 -34.88 23.01
C ASN A 214 -2.16 -34.08 22.49
N ASN A 215 -2.20 -33.71 21.22
CA ASN A 215 -1.23 -32.83 20.56
C ASN A 215 -1.98 -31.86 19.63
N ALA A 216 -1.28 -30.89 19.05
CA ALA A 216 -1.93 -29.84 18.28
C ALA A 216 -2.51 -30.36 16.95
N GLU A 217 -1.97 -31.47 16.44
CA GLU A 217 -2.32 -32.03 15.15
C GLU A 217 -3.46 -33.08 15.12
N CYS A 218 -3.96 -33.62 16.25
CA CYS A 218 -4.86 -34.82 16.30
C CYS A 218 -6.26 -34.68 16.96
#